data_AF-A0A374VDF4-F1
#
_entry.id   AF-A0A374VDF4-F1
#
_cell.length_a   1.000
_cell.length_b   1.000
_cell.length_c   1.000
_cell.angle_alpha   90.00
_cell.angle_beta   90.00
_cell.angle_gamma   90.00
#
_symmetry.space_group_name_H-M   'P 1'
#
loop_
_entity.id
_entity.type
_entity.pdbx_description
1 polymer ?
#
loop_
_entity_poly.entity_id
_entity_poly.type
_entity_poly.pdbx_seq_one_letter_code
_entity_poly.pdbx_strand_id
1 'polypeptide(L)'
;MKTLVMTTIFVMTAVVNAFSANIQQKFAYNTITNDTQQVETQMVYKVEEGKYLHNHLKYNFKYDANNRILQKEVLKWNEIEQVFERYYCLNYNYSQAGVDLEYALWDNKTGAYSDVKEKAVYLLEGENVNYLSYKWNEAKGDWNLLVENSSADEEVRLLAGK
;
A
#
# COMPACT_ATOMS: atom_id res chain seq x y z
N MET A 1 -16.52 -11.79 -1.88
CA MET A 1 -15.31 -11.37 -1.12
C MET A 1 -14.47 -10.52 -2.05
N LYS A 2 -14.04 -9.32 -1.64
CA LYS A 2 -13.22 -8.44 -2.50
C LYS A 2 -11.76 -8.77 -2.24
N THR A 3 -11.14 -9.55 -3.13
CA THR A 3 -9.70 -9.86 -3.09
C THR A 3 -8.92 -8.59 -3.45
N LEU A 4 -8.04 -8.15 -2.55
CA LEU A 4 -7.15 -7.02 -2.80
C LEU A 4 -6.00 -7.50 -3.70
N VAL A 5 -6.20 -7.44 -5.02
CA VAL A 5 -5.09 -7.56 -5.97
C VAL A 5 -4.37 -6.21 -5.96
N MET A 6 -3.25 -6.11 -5.24
CA MET A 6 -2.39 -4.92 -5.31
C MET A 6 -1.68 -4.91 -6.67
N THR A 7 -2.22 -4.13 -7.59
CA THR A 7 -1.61 -3.83 -8.88
C THR A 7 -0.26 -3.12 -8.66
N THR A 8 0.74 -3.69 -9.33
CA THR A 8 2.06 -3.21 -9.76
C THR A 8 2.46 -1.77 -9.40
N ILE A 9 3.68 -1.67 -8.86
CA ILE A 9 4.44 -0.45 -8.56
C ILE A 9 4.52 0.46 -9.80
N PHE A 10 3.87 1.61 -9.76
CA PHE A 10 4.19 2.74 -10.64
C PHE A 10 5.13 3.69 -9.89
N VAL A 11 6.39 3.72 -10.31
CA VAL A 11 7.29 4.85 -10.06
C VAL A 11 7.32 5.70 -11.33
N MET A 12 7.10 7.02 -11.15
CA MET A 12 7.34 8.13 -12.10
C MET A 12 6.36 8.23 -13.29
N THR A 13 5.80 9.38 -13.73
CA THR A 13 5.93 10.82 -13.44
C THR A 13 4.71 11.52 -14.08
N ALA A 14 4.46 12.77 -13.66
CA ALA A 14 3.78 13.87 -14.37
C ALA A 14 2.42 14.30 -13.81
N VAL A 15 2.40 15.55 -13.37
CA VAL A 15 1.23 16.42 -13.34
C VAL A 15 0.67 16.44 -14.76
N VAL A 16 -0.44 15.73 -15.01
CA VAL A 16 -1.18 15.85 -16.27
C VAL A 16 -2.66 16.00 -15.94
N ASN A 17 -3.07 17.24 -15.65
CA ASN A 17 -4.46 17.64 -15.90
C ASN A 17 -4.60 17.82 -17.42
N ALA A 18 -4.73 16.72 -18.15
CA ALA A 18 -5.17 16.74 -19.54
C ALA A 18 -6.53 16.04 -19.63
N PHE A 19 -7.53 16.85 -19.93
CA PHE A 19 -8.86 16.51 -20.45
C PHE A 19 -9.20 15.02 -20.61
N SER A 20 -10.15 14.56 -19.80
CA SER A 20 -11.00 13.41 -20.11
C SER A 20 -12.41 13.73 -19.62
N ALA A 21 -13.28 14.15 -20.55
CA ALA A 21 -14.61 14.69 -20.27
C ALA A 21 -15.63 13.69 -19.69
N ASN A 22 -15.24 12.50 -19.22
CA ASN A 22 -16.18 11.47 -18.76
C ASN A 22 -15.68 10.49 -17.68
N ILE A 23 -14.64 10.84 -16.91
CA ILE A 23 -14.33 10.11 -15.67
C ILE A 23 -14.28 11.12 -14.54
N GLN A 24 -15.30 11.15 -13.67
CA GLN A 24 -15.18 11.82 -12.38
C GLN A 24 -14.08 11.12 -11.60
N GLN A 25 -12.88 11.70 -11.61
CA GLN A 25 -11.75 11.19 -10.87
C GLN A 25 -12.11 11.27 -9.39
N LYS A 26 -12.23 10.12 -8.71
CA LYS A 26 -12.70 10.07 -7.31
C LYS A 26 -11.70 10.66 -6.31
N PHE A 27 -10.42 10.71 -6.69
CA PHE A 27 -9.34 11.17 -5.85
C PHE A 27 -8.32 12.02 -6.62
N ALA A 28 -7.73 13.00 -5.94
CA ALA A 28 -6.59 13.79 -6.40
C ALA A 28 -5.40 13.61 -5.45
N TYR A 29 -4.19 13.87 -5.94
CA TYR A 29 -2.95 13.58 -5.22
C TYR A 29 -2.00 14.77 -5.28
N ASN A 30 -1.39 15.10 -4.14
CA ASN A 30 -0.28 16.05 -4.07
C ASN A 30 0.95 15.34 -3.48
N THR A 31 2.04 15.30 -4.22
CA THR A 31 3.25 14.53 -3.85
C THR A 31 4.41 15.48 -3.59
N ILE A 32 5.07 15.30 -2.45
CA ILE A 32 6.27 16.03 -2.06
C ILE A 32 7.44 15.05 -2.13
N THR A 33 8.49 15.43 -2.84
CA THR A 33 9.74 14.66 -2.94
C THR A 33 10.86 15.38 -2.20
N ASN A 34 11.78 14.60 -1.64
CA ASN A 34 13.02 15.13 -1.08
C ASN A 34 14.07 15.43 -2.17
N ASP A 35 15.24 15.91 -1.75
CA ASP A 35 16.36 16.26 -2.63
C ASP A 35 16.90 15.07 -3.45
N THR A 36 16.67 13.83 -2.98
CA THR A 36 17.05 12.59 -3.68
C THR A 36 15.94 12.05 -4.59
N GLN A 37 14.89 12.85 -4.84
CA GLN A 37 13.71 12.52 -5.65
C GLN A 37 12.85 11.37 -5.08
N GLN A 38 13.09 10.98 -3.83
CA GLN A 38 12.22 10.03 -3.12
C GLN A 38 10.94 10.73 -2.70
N VAL A 39 9.81 10.02 -2.76
CA VAL A 39 8.53 10.57 -2.28
C VAL A 39 8.57 10.62 -0.76
N GLU A 40 8.62 11.81 -0.17
CA GLU A 40 8.59 11.97 1.28
C GLU A 40 7.16 11.86 1.80
N THR A 41 6.23 12.54 1.13
CA THR A 41 4.83 12.63 1.52
C THR A 41 3.91 12.63 0.30
N GLN A 42 2.75 11.99 0.40
CA GLN A 42 1.67 12.14 -0.57
C GLN A 42 0.35 12.41 0.14
N MET A 43 -0.28 13.54 -0.16
CA MET A 43 -1.64 13.85 0.27
C MET A 43 -2.64 13.29 -0.74
N VAL A 44 -3.72 12.69 -0.24
CA VAL A 44 -4.84 12.17 -1.02
C VAL A 44 -6.08 12.97 -0.66
N TYR A 45 -6.77 13.45 -1.69
CA TYR A 45 -8.00 14.20 -1.58
C TYR A 45 -9.15 13.44 -2.23
N LYS A 46 -10.33 13.45 -1.62
CA LYS A 46 -11.57 13.13 -2.33
C LYS A 46 -11.93 14.30 -3.22
N VAL A 47 -12.36 14.01 -4.45
CA VAL A 47 -12.84 15.02 -5.38
C VAL A 47 -14.36 15.03 -5.36
N GLU A 48 -14.94 16.18 -5.05
CA GLU A 48 -16.38 16.41 -5.10
C GLU A 48 -16.72 17.27 -6.32
N GLU A 49 -17.71 16.81 -7.10
CA GLU A 49 -18.20 17.48 -8.32
C GLU A 49 -17.12 17.84 -9.35
N GLY A 50 -15.96 17.18 -9.31
CA GLY A 50 -14.81 17.52 -10.16
C GLY A 50 -14.19 18.88 -9.85
N LYS A 51 -14.56 19.53 -8.75
CA LYS A 51 -14.19 20.92 -8.45
C LYS A 51 -13.59 21.11 -7.06
N TYR A 52 -14.11 20.41 -6.05
CA TYR A 52 -13.69 20.62 -4.65
C TYR A 52 -12.83 19.45 -4.17
N LEU A 53 -11.80 19.77 -3.40
CA LEU A 53 -10.88 18.81 -2.81
C LEU A 53 -11.08 18.74 -1.31
N HIS A 54 -11.29 17.54 -0.80
CA HIS A 54 -11.43 17.26 0.63
C HIS A 54 -10.32 16.34 1.11
N ASN A 55 -9.63 16.70 2.19
CA ASN A 55 -8.60 15.86 2.80
C ASN A 55 -9.14 14.45 3.05
N HIS A 56 -8.35 13.44 2.72
CA HIS A 56 -8.74 12.05 2.91
C HIS A 56 -7.68 11.24 3.65
N LEU A 57 -6.50 11.10 3.03
CA LEU A 57 -5.38 10.34 3.58
C LEU A 57 -4.09 11.12 3.36
N LYS A 58 -3.11 10.87 4.22
CA LYS A 58 -1.72 11.30 4.03
C LYS A 58 -0.84 10.06 4.12
N TYR A 59 0.08 9.93 3.17
CA TYR A 59 1.09 8.89 3.16
C TYR A 59 2.44 9.49 3.46
N ASN A 60 3.20 8.87 4.37
CA ASN A 60 4.62 9.17 4.55
C ASN A 60 5.42 7.91 4.22
N PHE A 61 6.57 8.08 3.56
CA PHE A 61 7.39 6.94 3.14
C PHE A 61 8.75 6.98 3.81
N LYS A 62 9.27 5.80 4.13
CA LYS A 62 10.66 5.60 4.54
C LYS A 62 11.31 4.64 3.57
N TYR A 63 12.60 4.85 3.33
CA TYR A 63 13.38 4.09 2.36
C TYR A 63 14.62 3.48 3.01
N ASP A 64 15.10 2.38 2.44
CA ASP A 64 16.41 1.82 2.78
C ASP A 64 17.54 2.47 1.96
N ALA A 65 18.78 2.04 2.21
CA ALA A 65 19.96 2.51 1.50
C ALA A 65 19.97 2.18 0.00
N ASN A 66 19.13 1.22 -0.44
CA ASN A 66 18.97 0.84 -1.84
C ASN A 66 17.78 1.53 -2.51
N ASN A 67 17.21 2.57 -1.86
CA ASN A 67 16.05 3.32 -2.35
C ASN A 67 14.78 2.46 -2.49
N ARG A 68 14.64 1.40 -1.70
CA ARG A 68 13.41 0.59 -1.61
C ARG A 68 12.56 1.08 -0.45
N ILE A 69 11.24 1.05 -0.60
CA ILE A 69 10.32 1.47 0.47
C ILE A 69 10.42 0.48 1.63
N LEU A 70 10.77 0.95 2.83
CA LEU A 70 10.72 0.17 4.07
C LEU A 70 9.37 0.30 4.77
N GLN A 71 8.76 1.49 4.69
CA GLN A 71 7.51 1.76 5.37
C GLN A 71 6.67 2.76 4.58
N LYS A 72 5.37 2.48 4.47
CA LYS A 72 4.36 3.46 4.09
C LYS A 72 3.44 3.69 5.29
N GLU A 73 3.64 4.78 6.00
CA GLU A 73 2.75 5.23 7.06
C GLU A 73 1.50 5.87 6.43
N VAL A 74 0.32 5.53 6.94
CA VAL A 74 -0.95 6.09 6.50
C VAL A 74 -1.62 6.80 7.67
N LEU A 75 -1.92 8.08 7.44
CA LEU A 75 -2.71 8.91 8.33
C LEU A 75 -4.07 9.17 7.68
N LYS A 76 -5.11 9.18 8.49
CA LYS A 76 -6.49 9.42 8.07
C LYS A 76 -6.91 10.81 8.52
N TRP A 77 -7.60 11.53 7.63
CA TRP A 77 -8.19 12.81 7.98
C TRP A 77 -9.35 12.63 8.96
N ASN A 78 -9.28 13.30 10.10
CA ASN A 78 -10.39 13.47 11.03
C ASN A 78 -11.14 14.75 10.64
N GLU A 79 -12.34 14.60 10.09
CA GLU A 79 -13.18 15.72 9.63
C GLU A 79 -13.69 16.60 10.79
N ILE A 80 -13.77 16.07 12.01
CA ILE A 80 -14.23 16.82 13.18
C ILE A 80 -13.09 17.68 13.74
N GLU A 81 -11.96 17.05 14.02
CA GLU A 81 -10.80 17.73 14.63
C GLU A 81 -9.94 18.49 13.62
N GLN A 82 -10.20 18.31 12.31
CA GLN A 82 -9.44 18.93 11.21
C GLN A 82 -7.94 18.62 11.29
N VAL A 83 -7.59 17.38 11.66
CA VAL A 83 -6.20 16.90 11.74
C VAL A 83 -6.04 15.53 11.09
N PHE A 84 -4.81 15.23 10.67
CA PHE A 84 -4.44 13.88 10.25
C PHE A 84 -4.03 13.04 11.46
N GLU A 85 -4.72 11.91 11.65
CA GLU A 85 -4.49 10.97 12.73
C GLU A 85 -3.81 9.71 12.20
N ARG A 86 -2.95 9.10 13.02
CA ARG A 86 -2.30 7.84 12.68
C ARG A 86 -3.33 6.74 12.49
N TYR A 87 -3.23 6.00 11.39
CA TYR A 87 -4.20 4.95 11.07
C TYR A 87 -3.56 3.57 11.01
N TYR A 88 -2.66 3.34 10.04
CA TYR A 88 -1.91 2.08 9.92
C TYR A 88 -0.59 2.33 9.20
N CYS A 89 0.31 1.35 9.19
CA CYS A 89 1.45 1.34 8.28
C CYS A 89 1.55 0.02 7.52
N LEU A 90 2.19 0.10 6.37
CA LEU A 90 2.67 -1.06 5.63
C LEU A 90 4.18 -1.14 5.82
N ASN A 91 4.67 -2.24 6.38
CA ASN A 91 6.10 -2.49 6.58
C ASN A 91 6.60 -3.51 5.55
N TYR A 92 7.70 -3.19 4.88
CA TYR A 92 8.31 -4.01 3.85
C TYR A 92 9.62 -4.58 4.37
N ASN A 93 9.69 -5.91 4.46
CA ASN A 93 10.86 -6.63 4.90
C ASN A 93 11.44 -7.41 3.71
N TYR A 94 12.65 -7.04 3.30
CA TYR A 94 13.33 -7.65 2.16
C TYR A 94 14.31 -8.73 2.63
N SER A 95 14.26 -9.88 1.98
CA SER A 95 15.21 -10.99 2.17
C SER A 95 15.71 -11.51 0.83
N GLN A 96 16.63 -12.49 0.85
CA GLN A 96 17.03 -13.18 -0.37
C GLN A 96 15.89 -14.04 -0.96
N ALA A 97 14.99 -14.52 -0.11
CA ALA A 97 13.85 -15.34 -0.52
C ALA A 97 12.72 -14.51 -1.13
N GLY A 98 12.68 -13.19 -0.89
CA GLY A 98 11.64 -12.31 -1.40
C GLY A 98 11.28 -11.17 -0.47
N VAL A 99 10.00 -10.79 -0.44
CA VAL A 99 9.50 -9.61 0.29
C VAL A 99 8.28 -9.96 1.14
N ASP A 100 8.34 -9.60 2.42
CA ASP A 100 7.21 -9.66 3.32
C ASP A 100 6.62 -8.25 3.51
N LEU A 101 5.29 -8.17 3.44
CA LEU A 101 4.52 -6.95 3.64
C LEU A 101 3.58 -7.13 4.83
N GLU A 102 3.79 -6.36 5.89
CA GLU A 102 2.96 -6.41 7.10
C GLU A 102 2.03 -5.20 7.16
N TYR A 103 0.75 -5.46 7.45
CA TYR A 103 -0.26 -4.45 7.75
C TYR A 103 -0.39 -4.31 9.27
N ALA A 104 0.11 -3.20 9.82
CA ALA A 104 0.09 -2.91 11.24
C ALA A 104 -0.80 -1.71 11.56
N LEU A 105 -1.81 -1.91 12.42
CA LEU A 105 -2.67 -0.85 12.90
C LEU A 105 -1.95 0.01 13.95
N TRP A 106 -2.30 1.30 13.99
CA TRP A 106 -1.87 2.18 15.08
C TRP A 106 -2.53 1.78 16.40
N ASP A 107 -1.73 1.48 17.40
CA ASP A 107 -2.22 1.24 18.75
C ASP A 107 -2.00 2.48 19.62
N ASN A 108 -3.10 3.13 19.99
CA ASN A 108 -3.11 4.29 20.88
C ASN A 108 -2.57 3.99 22.28
N LYS A 109 -2.62 2.73 22.75
CA LYS A 109 -2.12 2.36 24.08
C LYS A 109 -0.60 2.33 24.12
N THR A 110 0.02 1.72 23.11
CA THR A 110 1.48 1.61 23.00
C THR A 110 2.13 2.80 22.30
N GLY A 111 1.36 3.61 21.56
CA GLY A 111 1.89 4.70 20.76
C GLY A 111 2.75 4.20 19.59
N ALA A 112 2.42 3.03 19.04
CA ALA A 112 3.19 2.38 18.00
C ALA A 112 2.29 1.62 17.01
N TYR A 113 2.83 1.36 15.82
CA TYR A 113 2.22 0.46 14.84
C TYR A 113 2.57 -0.99 15.16
N SER A 114 1.99 -1.52 16.24
CA SER A 114 2.35 -2.83 16.80
C SER A 114 1.29 -3.91 16.57
N ASP A 115 0.07 -3.53 16.19
CA ASP A 115 -1.04 -4.45 16.00
C ASP A 115 -1.08 -4.99 14.56
N VAL A 116 -0.18 -5.95 14.27
CA VAL A 116 -0.09 -6.59 12.95
C VAL A 116 -1.25 -7.58 12.76
N LYS A 117 -2.15 -7.28 11.82
CA LYS A 117 -3.35 -8.10 11.59
C LYS A 117 -3.27 -8.97 10.35
N GLU A 118 -2.55 -8.51 9.34
CA GLU A 118 -2.48 -9.16 8.03
C GLU A 118 -1.04 -9.05 7.52
N LYS A 119 -0.59 -10.09 6.80
CA LYS A 119 0.69 -10.05 6.09
C LYS A 119 0.58 -10.69 4.72
N ALA A 120 1.32 -10.19 3.76
CA ALA A 120 1.53 -10.80 2.46
C ALA A 120 3.00 -11.16 2.30
N VAL A 121 3.27 -12.29 1.65
CA VAL A 121 4.63 -12.79 1.39
C VAL A 121 4.75 -13.03 -0.10
N TYR A 122 5.77 -12.44 -0.70
CA TYR A 122 6.15 -12.62 -2.10
C TYR A 122 7.46 -13.39 -2.13
N LEU A 123 7.42 -14.68 -2.43
CA LEU A 123 8.61 -15.52 -2.56
C LEU A 123 9.11 -15.50 -4.00
N LEU A 124 10.41 -15.34 -4.19
CA LEU A 124 11.08 -15.33 -5.48
C LEU A 124 11.76 -16.68 -5.72
N GLU A 125 11.29 -17.42 -6.71
CA GLU A 125 11.79 -18.76 -7.09
C GLU A 125 12.25 -18.73 -8.55
N GLY A 126 13.50 -18.30 -8.77
CA GLY A 126 14.02 -18.07 -10.12
C GLY A 126 13.29 -16.90 -10.79
N GLU A 127 12.60 -17.16 -11.89
CA GLU A 127 11.74 -16.18 -12.57
C GLU A 127 10.30 -16.17 -12.02
N ASN A 128 9.96 -17.10 -11.13
CA ASN A 128 8.61 -17.21 -10.58
C ASN A 128 8.44 -16.41 -9.29
N VAL A 129 7.21 -15.97 -9.04
CA VAL A 129 6.78 -15.30 -7.82
C VAL A 129 5.61 -16.07 -7.22
N ASN A 130 5.76 -16.52 -5.98
CA ASN A 130 4.67 -17.08 -5.19
C ASN A 130 4.13 -16.00 -4.25
N TYR A 131 2.81 -15.78 -4.29
CA TYR A 131 2.09 -14.85 -3.45
C TYR A 131 1.29 -15.61 -2.40
N LEU A 132 1.55 -15.29 -1.13
CA LEU A 132 0.84 -15.84 0.01
C LEU A 132 0.25 -14.67 0.81
N SER A 133 -0.99 -14.81 1.29
CA SER A 133 -1.60 -13.85 2.21
C SER A 133 -2.09 -14.54 3.47
N TYR A 134 -1.85 -13.90 4.60
CA TYR A 134 -2.18 -14.42 5.91
C TYR A 134 -2.94 -13.39 6.73
N LYS A 135 -3.77 -13.90 7.64
CA LYS A 135 -4.45 -13.10 8.65
C LYS A 135 -4.20 -13.68 10.03
N TRP A 136 -3.91 -12.80 10.99
CA TRP A 136 -3.68 -13.20 12.37
C TRP A 136 -4.95 -13.77 12.98
N ASN A 137 -4.86 -14.95 13.58
CA ASN A 137 -5.94 -15.57 14.33
C ASN A 137 -5.70 -15.41 15.83
N GLU A 138 -6.39 -14.46 16.45
CA GLU A 138 -6.24 -14.19 17.88
C GLU A 138 -6.60 -15.39 18.77
N ALA A 139 -7.57 -16.21 18.36
CA ALA A 139 -7.99 -17.38 19.14
C ALA A 139 -6.94 -18.50 19.15
N LYS A 140 -6.16 -18.63 18.09
CA LYS A 140 -5.08 -19.63 17.97
C LYS A 140 -3.71 -19.07 18.32
N GLY A 141 -3.54 -17.75 18.30
CA GLY A 141 -2.24 -17.11 18.42
C GLY A 141 -1.31 -17.44 17.25
N ASP A 142 -1.86 -17.60 16.04
CA ASP A 142 -1.09 -18.00 14.86
C ASP A 142 -1.67 -17.41 13.55
N TRP A 143 -0.88 -17.47 12.48
CA TRP A 143 -1.23 -16.99 11.15
C TRP A 143 -2.07 -18.01 10.37
N ASN A 144 -3.24 -17.60 9.90
CA ASN A 144 -4.05 -18.37 8.97
C ASN A 144 -3.73 -17.97 7.53
N LEU A 145 -3.33 -18.93 6.68
CA LEU A 145 -3.22 -18.73 5.23
C LEU A 145 -4.62 -18.50 4.63
N LEU A 146 -4.76 -17.46 3.81
CA LEU A 146 -6.01 -17.09 3.14
C LEU A 146 -5.96 -17.33 1.63
N VAL A 147 -4.84 -16.97 0.99
CA VAL A 147 -4.63 -17.08 -0.45
C VAL A 147 -3.22 -17.53 -0.70
N GLU A 148 -3.06 -18.41 -1.66
CA GLU A 148 -1.79 -18.86 -2.24
C GLU A 148 -1.95 -18.85 -3.77
N ASN A 149 -1.05 -18.17 -4.47
CA ASN A 149 -0.99 -18.14 -5.92
C ASN A 149 0.47 -18.24 -6.37
N SER A 150 0.75 -19.00 -7.42
CA SER A 150 2.07 -19.06 -8.05
C SER A 150 2.03 -18.50 -9.45
N SER A 151 3.03 -17.69 -9.84
CA SER A 151 3.19 -17.28 -11.25
C SER A 151 3.62 -18.44 -12.16
N ALA A 152 4.08 -19.55 -11.58
CA ALA A 152 4.39 -20.78 -12.31
C ALA A 152 3.13 -21.52 -12.75
N ASP A 153 1.97 -21.19 -12.15
CA ASP A 153 0.71 -21.86 -12.43
C ASP A 153 0.19 -21.50 -13.84
N GLU A 154 -0.19 -22.53 -14.62
CA GLU A 154 -0.49 -22.37 -16.05
C GLU A 154 -1.68 -21.44 -16.30
N GLU A 155 -2.68 -21.42 -15.41
CA GLU A 155 -3.82 -20.52 -15.50
C GLU A 155 -3.43 -19.04 -15.31
N VAL A 156 -2.42 -18.75 -14.47
CA VAL A 156 -1.89 -17.40 -14.25
C VAL A 156 -1.05 -16.94 -15.43
N ARG A 157 -0.27 -17.84 -16.05
CA ARG A 157 0.49 -17.55 -17.27
C ARG A 157 -0.41 -17.20 -18.45
N LEU A 158 -1.56 -17.87 -18.59
CA LEU A 158 -2.55 -17.58 -19.63
C LEU A 158 -3.21 -16.20 -19.47
N LEU A 159 -3.31 -15.69 -18.24
CA LEU A 159 -3.83 -14.35 -17.94
C LEU A 159 -2.78 -13.24 -18.08
N ALA A 160 -1.51 -13.53 -17.80
CA ALA A 160 -0.40 -12.59 -17.95
C ALA A 160 0.09 -12.42 -19.41
N GLY A 161 -0.35 -13.28 -20.33
CA GLY A 161 0.04 -13.30 -21.74
C GLY A 161 -0.92 -12.60 -22.72
N LYS A 162 -1.72 -11.62 -22.29
CA LYS A 162 -2.58 -10.81 -23.18
C LYS A 162 -2.20 -9.33 -23.19
#